data_AF-A0A9D2RQ62-F1
#
_entry.id   AF-A0A9D2RQ62-F1
#
_cell.length_a   1.000
_cell.length_b   1.000
_cell.length_c   1.000
_cell.angle_alpha   90.00
_cell.angle_beta   90.00
_cell.angle_gamma   90.00
#
_symmetry.space_group_name_H-M   'P 1'
#
loop_
_entity.id
_entity.type
_entity.pdbx_description
1 polymer ?
#
loop_
_entity_poly.entity_id
_entity_poly.type
_entity_poly.pdbx_seq_one_letter_code
_entity_poly.pdbx_strand_id
1 'polypeptide(L)'
;MISNQVDPLGRARWEVLGLFADDDAARRATTWAREVLESASVDPSGQQLRALRALRRADRRLSLPAARYLLTMARGSGEGAEDRAASDRSRAAARRRARRRSPLLE
;
A
#
# COMPACT_ATOMS: atom_id res chain seq x y z
N MET A 1 7.51 -34.38 -0.86
CA MET A 1 6.67 -33.56 -1.75
C MET A 1 6.64 -32.15 -1.18
N ILE A 2 7.22 -31.18 -1.87
CA ILE A 2 7.31 -29.79 -1.39
C ILE A 2 6.03 -29.07 -1.82
N SER A 3 5.23 -28.66 -0.84
CA SER A 3 4.08 -27.79 -1.05
C SER A 3 4.54 -26.44 -1.59
N ASN A 4 4.44 -26.27 -2.91
CA ASN A 4 4.62 -25.01 -3.61
C ASN A 4 3.46 -24.06 -3.22
N GLN A 5 3.53 -23.47 -2.03
CA GLN A 5 2.68 -22.37 -1.62
C GLN A 5 3.10 -21.14 -2.45
N VAL A 6 2.59 -21.08 -3.69
CA VAL A 6 2.74 -19.92 -4.56
C VAL A 6 2.09 -18.75 -3.83
N ASP A 7 2.90 -17.85 -3.26
CA ASP A 7 2.42 -16.68 -2.54
C ASP A 7 1.53 -15.84 -3.48
N PRO A 8 0.19 -15.87 -3.28
CA PRO A 8 -0.72 -15.19 -4.17
C PRO A 8 -0.61 -13.66 -4.05
N LEU A 9 -0.11 -13.17 -2.91
CA LEU A 9 0.13 -11.76 -2.67
C LEU A 9 1.39 -11.29 -3.41
N GLY A 10 2.47 -12.06 -3.32
CA GLY A 10 3.71 -11.83 -4.07
C GLY A 10 3.50 -11.83 -5.57
N ARG A 11 2.68 -12.74 -6.11
CA ARG A 11 2.35 -12.76 -7.55
C ARG A 11 1.58 -11.51 -7.98
N ALA A 12 0.60 -11.08 -7.18
CA ALA A 12 -0.17 -9.86 -7.44
C ALA A 12 0.72 -8.60 -7.39
N ARG A 13 1.68 -8.55 -6.44
CA ARG A 13 2.69 -7.49 -6.35
C ARG A 13 3.53 -7.41 -7.62
N TRP A 14 4.05 -8.54 -8.11
CA TRP A 14 4.85 -8.59 -9.33
C TRP A 14 4.08 -8.14 -10.58
N GLU A 15 2.81 -8.50 -10.72
CA GLU A 15 1.96 -8.01 -11.82
C GLU A 15 1.80 -6.48 -11.77
N VAL A 16 1.57 -5.91 -10.58
CA VAL A 16 1.44 -4.45 -10.42
C VAL A 16 2.77 -3.75 -10.73
N LEU A 17 3.90 -4.27 -10.25
CA LEU A 17 5.22 -3.70 -10.55
C LEU A 17 5.53 -3.75 -12.06
N GLY A 18 5.13 -4.82 -12.75
CA GLY A 18 5.26 -4.94 -14.20
C GLY A 18 4.38 -3.97 -15.00
N LEU A 19 3.26 -3.51 -14.44
CA LEU A 19 2.36 -2.56 -15.09
C LEU A 19 2.78 -1.10 -14.92
N PHE A 20 3.42 -0.74 -13.79
CA PHE A 20 3.67 0.65 -13.41
C PHE A 20 5.14 1.11 -13.50
N ALA A 21 6.06 0.21 -13.85
CA ALA A 21 7.50 0.42 -14.12
C ALA A 21 8.32 1.16 -13.02
N ASP A 22 9.35 0.47 -12.53
CA ASP A 22 10.47 0.94 -11.68
C ASP A 22 10.17 1.27 -10.19
N ASP A 23 11.19 1.70 -9.42
CA ASP A 23 11.22 1.89 -7.95
C ASP A 23 10.04 2.69 -7.35
N ASP A 24 9.37 3.53 -8.14
CA ASP A 24 8.18 4.32 -7.73
C ASP A 24 6.83 3.67 -8.09
N ALA A 25 6.84 2.50 -8.74
CA ALA A 25 5.66 1.82 -9.28
C ALA A 25 4.59 1.59 -8.22
N ALA A 26 4.97 1.16 -7.00
CA ALA A 26 4.02 0.94 -5.91
C ALA A 26 3.33 2.23 -5.46
N ARG A 27 4.08 3.34 -5.39
CA ARG A 27 3.54 4.65 -5.02
C ARG A 27 2.62 5.20 -6.10
N ARG A 28 3.05 5.14 -7.38
CA ARG A 28 2.23 5.57 -8.53
C ARG A 28 0.97 4.74 -8.67
N ALA A 29 1.06 3.42 -8.52
CA ALA A 29 -0.11 2.54 -8.59
C ALA A 29 -1.11 2.81 -7.45
N THR A 30 -0.61 3.12 -6.25
CA THR A 30 -1.45 3.51 -5.12
C THR A 30 -2.12 4.86 -5.34
N THR A 31 -1.39 5.85 -5.86
CA THR A 31 -1.94 7.18 -6.21
C THR A 31 -3.01 7.05 -7.28
N TRP A 32 -2.70 6.34 -8.37
CA TRP A 32 -3.66 6.06 -9.45
C TRP A 32 -4.93 5.37 -8.93
N ALA A 33 -4.78 4.36 -8.06
CA ALA A 33 -5.93 3.66 -7.49
C ALA A 33 -6.83 4.60 -6.66
N ARG A 34 -6.24 5.57 -5.93
CA ARG A 34 -7.02 6.57 -5.18
C ARG A 34 -7.75 7.51 -6.11
N GLU A 35 -7.09 8.04 -7.14
CA GLU A 35 -7.68 8.95 -8.12
C GLU A 35 -8.84 8.30 -8.88
N VAL A 36 -8.72 7.01 -9.25
CA VAL A 36 -9.80 6.26 -9.89
C VAL A 36 -11.01 6.09 -8.97
N LEU A 37 -10.78 5.78 -7.69
CA LEU A 37 -11.86 5.60 -6.71
C LEU A 37 -12.55 6.93 -6.38
N GLU A 38 -11.78 8.01 -6.26
CA GLU A 38 -12.28 9.38 -6.08
C GLU A 38 -13.12 9.82 -7.28
N SER A 39 -12.61 9.64 -8.50
CA SER A 39 -13.34 9.97 -9.74
C SER A 39 -14.63 9.16 -9.91
N ALA A 40 -14.68 7.95 -9.35
CA ALA A 40 -15.86 7.10 -9.36
C ALA A 40 -16.80 7.36 -8.17
N SER A 41 -16.46 8.27 -7.25
CA SER A 41 -17.18 8.53 -6.00
C SER A 41 -17.44 7.24 -5.18
N VAL A 42 -16.47 6.32 -5.18
CA VAL A 42 -16.58 5.04 -4.49
C VAL A 42 -15.74 5.04 -3.22
N ASP A 43 -16.40 4.81 -2.08
CA ASP A 43 -15.69 4.57 -0.82
C ASP A 43 -15.06 3.15 -0.80
N PRO A 44 -13.73 3.04 -0.69
CA PRO A 44 -13.05 1.75 -0.64
C PRO A 44 -13.30 0.94 0.65
N SER A 45 -13.81 1.56 1.72
CA SER A 45 -14.03 0.88 3.00
C SER A 45 -15.38 0.17 3.10
N GLY A 46 -16.45 0.77 2.55
CA GLY A 46 -17.80 0.21 2.57
C GLY A 46 -18.25 -0.46 1.27
N GLN A 47 -17.56 -0.24 0.13
CA GLN A 47 -18.04 -0.65 -1.19
C GLN A 47 -17.03 -1.49 -1.99
N GLN A 48 -16.47 -2.54 -1.39
CA GLN A 48 -15.40 -3.36 -1.97
C GLN A 48 -15.67 -3.83 -3.41
N LEU A 49 -16.87 -4.35 -3.71
CA LEU A 49 -17.20 -4.82 -5.07
C LEU A 49 -17.28 -3.67 -6.09
N ARG A 50 -17.80 -2.50 -5.69
CA ARG A 50 -17.84 -1.32 -6.56
C ARG A 50 -16.46 -0.76 -6.79
N ALA A 51 -15.60 -0.76 -5.76
CA ALA A 51 -14.22 -0.32 -5.84
C ALA A 51 -13.39 -1.20 -6.79
N LEU A 52 -13.50 -2.53 -6.66
CA LEU A 52 -12.85 -3.46 -7.57
C LEU A 52 -13.33 -3.31 -9.02
N ARG A 53 -14.63 -3.09 -9.22
CA ARG A 53 -15.21 -2.84 -10.55
C ARG A 53 -14.72 -1.52 -11.14
N ALA A 54 -14.61 -0.46 -10.35
CA ALA A 54 -14.09 0.83 -10.79
C ALA A 54 -12.64 0.71 -11.27
N LEU A 55 -11.78 0.06 -10.48
CA LEU A 55 -10.37 -0.18 -10.85
C LEU A 55 -10.23 -0.99 -12.15
N ARG A 56 -10.98 -2.10 -12.28
CA ARG A 56 -10.94 -2.92 -13.51
C ARG A 56 -11.59 -2.27 -14.72
N ARG A 57 -12.48 -1.30 -14.51
CA ARG A 57 -13.09 -0.52 -15.60
C ARG A 57 -12.13 0.56 -16.08
N ALA A 58 -11.33 1.14 -15.18
CA ALA A 58 -10.28 2.10 -15.51
C ALA A 58 -9.11 1.44 -16.25
N ASP A 59 -8.68 0.26 -15.82
CA ASP A 59 -7.70 -0.55 -16.57
C ASP A 59 -8.12 -2.03 -16.61
N ARG A 60 -8.42 -2.52 -17.82
CA ARG A 60 -8.82 -3.91 -18.05
C ARG A 60 -7.66 -4.90 -17.98
N ARG A 61 -6.41 -4.43 -18.04
CA ARG A 61 -5.20 -5.25 -17.91
C ARG A 61 -4.98 -5.67 -16.45
N LEU A 62 -5.65 -5.02 -15.50
CA LEU A 62 -5.62 -5.44 -14.09
C LEU A 62 -6.34 -6.77 -13.88
N SER A 63 -5.56 -7.74 -13.42
CA SER A 63 -6.08 -8.97 -12.85
C SER A 63 -6.89 -8.68 -11.57
N LEU A 64 -7.78 -9.60 -11.20
CA LEU A 64 -8.53 -9.49 -9.95
C LEU A 64 -7.61 -9.43 -8.70
N PRO A 65 -6.55 -10.26 -8.60
CA PRO A 65 -5.57 -10.16 -7.52
C PRO A 65 -4.87 -8.79 -7.46
N ALA A 66 -4.43 -8.25 -8.61
CA ALA A 66 -3.80 -6.93 -8.68
C ALA A 66 -4.75 -5.81 -8.22
N ALA A 67 -6.01 -5.84 -8.66
CA ALA A 67 -7.03 -4.87 -8.24
C ALA A 67 -7.29 -4.93 -6.71
N ARG A 68 -7.28 -6.12 -6.12
CA ARG A 68 -7.47 -6.32 -4.67
C ARG A 68 -6.27 -5.85 -3.86
N TYR A 69 -5.05 -6.05 -4.37
CA TYR A 69 -3.84 -5.47 -3.79
C TYR A 69 -3.91 -3.95 -3.78
N LEU A 70 -4.22 -3.31 -4.92
CA LEU A 70 -4.35 -1.86 -5.02
C LEU A 70 -5.43 -1.27 -4.12
N LEU A 71 -6.57 -1.96 -3.98
CA LEU A 71 -7.61 -1.54 -3.03
C LEU A 71 -7.09 -1.55 -1.58
N THR A 72 -6.31 -2.55 -1.20
CA THR A 72 -5.72 -2.67 0.15
C THR A 72 -4.72 -1.55 0.41
N MET A 73 -3.89 -1.23 -0.58
CA MET A 73 -2.93 -0.12 -0.55
C MET A 73 -3.64 1.24 -0.49
N ALA A 74 -4.70 1.44 -1.29
CA ALA A 74 -5.46 2.68 -1.35
C ALA A 74 -6.13 3.01 -0.01
N ARG A 75 -6.64 1.99 0.70
CA ARG A 75 -7.19 2.10 2.07
C ARG A 75 -6.16 2.46 3.14
N GLY A 76 -4.87 2.49 2.78
CA GLY A 76 -3.79 2.74 3.71
C GLY A 76 -3.45 1.54 4.60
N SER A 77 -3.89 0.33 4.26
CA SER A 77 -3.60 -0.89 5.03
C SER A 77 -2.40 -1.68 4.50
N GLY A 78 -1.80 -1.29 3.37
CA GLY A 78 -0.62 -1.95 2.81
C GLY A 78 0.56 -0.99 2.64
N GLU A 79 1.77 -1.46 3.00
CA GLU A 79 3.14 -0.93 2.86
C GLU A 79 3.39 0.55 3.23
N GLY A 80 2.58 1.50 2.77
CA GLY A 80 2.65 2.91 3.17
C GLY A 80 2.24 3.19 4.62
N ALA A 81 1.59 2.23 5.31
CA ALA A 81 1.41 2.25 6.76
C ALA A 81 2.64 1.73 7.50
N GLU A 82 3.37 0.77 6.94
CA GLU A 82 4.60 0.26 7.54
C GLU A 82 5.72 1.29 7.44
N ASP A 83 5.80 2.02 6.32
CA ASP A 83 6.77 3.09 6.12
C ASP A 83 6.47 4.31 7.02
N ARG A 84 5.18 4.66 7.18
CA ARG A 84 4.74 5.66 8.18
C ARG A 84 4.98 5.19 9.61
N ALA A 85 4.66 3.94 9.94
CA ALA A 85 4.90 3.37 11.26
C ALA A 85 6.41 3.20 11.55
N ALA A 86 7.24 2.94 10.54
CA ALA A 86 8.70 2.91 10.65
C ALA A 86 9.26 4.32 10.88
N SER A 87 8.73 5.32 10.17
CA SER A 87 9.04 6.73 10.41
C SER A 87 8.62 7.20 11.81
N ASP A 88 7.42 6.83 12.27
CA ASP A 88 6.93 7.16 13.61
C ASP A 88 7.72 6.43 14.72
N ARG A 89 8.09 5.16 14.50
CA ARG A 89 8.98 4.41 15.40
C ARG A 89 10.36 5.06 15.47
N SER A 90 10.91 5.48 14.34
CA SER A 90 12.19 6.21 14.27
C SER A 90 12.13 7.54 15.03
N ARG A 91 11.03 8.30 14.88
CA ARG A 91 10.80 9.57 15.58
C ARG A 91 10.61 9.36 17.09
N ALA A 92 9.93 8.31 17.50
CA ALA A 92 9.77 7.92 18.90
C ALA A 92 11.10 7.47 19.54
N ALA A 93 11.93 6.72 18.80
CA ALA A 93 13.26 6.32 19.24
C ALA A 93 14.20 7.53 19.39
N ALA A 94 14.17 8.48 18.45
CA ALA A 94 14.93 9.73 18.54
C ALA A 94 14.53 10.55 19.79
N ARG A 95 13.23 10.63 20.10
CA ARG A 95 12.73 11.28 21.33
C ARG A 95 13.19 10.57 22.60
N ARG A 96 13.23 9.23 22.64
CA ARG A 96 13.79 8.48 23.78
C ARG A 96 15.28 8.73 23.95
N ARG A 97 16.02 8.84 22.85
CA ARG A 97 17.46 9.13 22.86
C ARG A 97 17.76 10.55 23.34
N ALA A 98 16.93 11.53 22.96
CA ALA A 98 17.00 12.90 23.46
C ALA A 98 16.72 12.98 24.98
N ARG A 99 15.74 12.21 25.49
CA ARG A 99 15.44 12.14 26.93
C ARG A 99 16.53 11.47 27.78
N ARG A 100 17.30 10.53 27.20
CA ARG A 100 18.46 9.92 27.85
C ARG A 100 19.71 10.83 27.85
N ARG A 101 19.68 11.93 27.12
CA ARG A 101 20.83 12.84 26.91
C ARG A 101 20.64 14.21 27.56
N SER A 102 19.72 14.32 28.51
CA SER A 102 19.74 15.41 29.50
C SER A 102 20.57 14.93 30.70
N PRO A 103 21.90 15.17 30.73
CA PRO A 103 22.56 15.30 32.02
C PRO A 103 21.94 16.53 32.68
N LEU A 104 21.33 16.32 33.84
CA LEU A 104 21.19 17.39 34.82
C LEU A 104 22.61 17.92 35.05
N LEU A 105 22.88 19.09 34.49
CA LEU A 105 23.87 20.00 35.03
C LEU A 105 23.21 20.70 36.21
N GLU A 106 24.00 20.78 37.28
CA GLU A 106 23.74 21.29 38.64
C GLU A 106 23.14 20.31 39.65
#